data_AF-A0ABD0ZZZ5-F1
#
_entry.id   AF-A0ABD0ZZZ5-F1
#
_cell.length_a   1.000
_cell.length_b   1.000
_cell.length_c   1.000
_cell.angle_alpha   90.00
_cell.angle_beta   90.00
_cell.angle_gamma   90.00
#
_symmetry.space_group_name_H-M   'P 1'
#
loop_
_entity.id
_entity.type
_entity.pdbx_description
1 polymer ?
#
loop_
_entity_poly.entity_id
_entity_poly.type
_entity_poly.pdbx_seq_one_letter_code
_entity_poly.pdbx_strand_id
1 'polypeptide(L)'
;MSFQCFNITYGISSHQVVADMFPEVNLAIVGGASMVIKPQMYLFQIVPHDLVNAIWCIAFRRVASRRIKIIGEVALRDKMFVYDLDHQRIGWAEYNCSLDVTRGDQNNNIINTRQSRGNSTKGGNGSRLLQVALMIHLLLHFMFSH
;
A
#
# COMPACT_ATOMS: atom_id res chain seq x y z
N MET A 1 -0.11 3.24 21.59
CA MET A 1 -0.27 4.08 20.40
C MET A 1 -0.49 5.51 20.89
N SER A 2 0.13 6.52 20.27
CA SER A 2 -0.01 7.92 20.69
C SER A 2 -0.70 8.70 19.58
N PHE A 3 -1.50 9.70 19.96
CA PHE A 3 -2.19 10.59 19.04
C PHE A 3 -1.75 12.01 19.32
N GLN A 4 -1.66 12.82 18.27
CA GLN A 4 -1.52 14.26 18.36
C GLN A 4 -2.69 14.89 17.60
N CYS A 5 -3.44 15.76 18.28
CA CYS A 5 -4.67 16.33 17.77
C CYS A 5 -4.62 17.85 17.77
N PHE A 6 -5.27 18.46 16.78
CA PHE A 6 -5.28 19.89 16.53
C PHE A 6 -6.73 20.35 16.39
N ASN A 7 -7.11 21.40 17.11
CA ASN A 7 -8.42 22.01 17.00
C ASN A 7 -8.38 23.05 15.88
N ILE A 8 -9.11 22.80 14.79
CA ILE A 8 -9.15 23.69 13.62
C ILE A 8 -10.55 24.28 13.54
N THR A 9 -10.65 25.54 13.96
CA THR A 9 -11.88 26.34 14.06
C THR A 9 -12.19 27.13 12.78
N TYR A 10 -11.15 27.49 12.01
CA TYR A 10 -11.30 28.20 10.74
C TYR A 10 -11.47 27.19 9.61
N GLY A 11 -12.59 27.24 8.88
CA GLY A 11 -12.83 26.39 7.72
C GLY A 11 -13.28 24.98 8.09
N ILE A 12 -14.45 24.90 8.74
CA ILE A 12 -15.17 23.71 9.26
C ILE A 12 -15.34 22.56 8.22
N SER A 13 -14.95 22.77 6.96
CA SER A 13 -15.14 21.84 5.84
C SER A 13 -14.04 21.83 4.77
N SER A 14 -12.96 22.61 4.91
CA SER A 14 -12.02 22.80 3.79
C SER A 14 -10.77 21.94 3.90
N HIS A 15 -10.70 20.88 3.08
CA HIS A 15 -9.47 20.13 2.81
C HIS A 15 -8.28 21.03 2.45
N GLN A 16 -8.54 22.20 1.88
CA GLN A 16 -7.51 23.17 1.47
C GLN A 16 -6.78 23.78 2.68
N VAL A 17 -7.51 24.11 3.76
CA VAL A 17 -6.91 24.69 4.96
C VAL A 17 -5.95 23.69 5.62
N VAL A 18 -6.33 22.42 5.65
CA VAL A 18 -5.48 21.34 6.18
C VAL A 18 -4.24 21.12 5.31
N ALA A 19 -4.38 21.23 3.99
CA ALA A 19 -3.26 21.12 3.05
C ALA A 19 -2.22 22.24 3.25
N ASP A 20 -2.65 23.45 3.60
CA ASP A 20 -1.76 24.60 3.78
C ASP A 20 -1.08 24.64 5.15
N MET A 21 -1.69 24.05 6.19
CA MET A 21 -1.18 24.08 7.58
C MET A 21 -0.17 22.99 7.90
N PHE A 22 -0.20 21.87 7.18
CA PHE A 22 0.61 20.70 7.46
C PHE A 22 1.47 20.31 6.25
N PRO A 23 2.69 19.83 6.45
CA PRO A 23 3.59 19.52 5.34
C PRO A 23 3.19 18.23 4.61
N GLU A 24 3.53 18.14 3.33
CA GLU A 24 3.62 16.85 2.67
C GLU A 24 4.80 16.05 3.23
N VAL A 25 4.61 14.73 3.37
CA VAL A 25 5.66 13.81 3.83
C VAL A 25 6.16 13.01 2.64
N ASN A 26 7.47 13.07 2.40
CA ASN A 26 8.11 12.27 1.37
C ASN A 26 8.76 11.01 1.97
N LEU A 27 8.27 9.84 1.57
CA LEU A 27 8.89 8.56 1.86
C LEU A 27 9.84 8.16 0.73
N ALA A 28 11.14 8.28 0.99
CA ALA A 28 12.18 7.77 0.11
C ALA A 28 12.23 6.23 0.17
N ILE A 29 12.16 5.60 -0.99
CA ILE A 29 12.22 4.15 -1.20
C ILE A 29 13.47 3.83 -2.02
N VAL A 30 13.97 2.61 -1.88
CA VAL A 30 15.12 2.11 -2.66
C VAL A 30 14.85 2.25 -4.17
N GLY A 31 15.91 2.49 -4.94
CA GLY A 31 15.81 2.69 -6.39
C GLY A 31 15.42 4.13 -6.80
N GLY A 32 15.47 5.09 -5.88
CA GLY A 32 15.15 6.50 -6.16
C GLY A 32 13.66 6.80 -6.22
N ALA A 33 12.81 5.81 -5.92
CA ALA A 33 11.37 6.01 -5.83
C ALA A 33 11.01 6.84 -4.59
N SER A 34 9.99 7.69 -4.73
CA SER A 34 9.57 8.65 -3.73
C SER A 34 8.05 8.63 -3.64
N MET A 35 7.50 8.39 -2.46
CA MET A 35 6.06 8.41 -2.22
C MET A 35 5.68 9.64 -1.42
N VAL A 36 4.83 10.49 -2.02
CA VAL A 36 4.31 11.69 -1.36
C VAL A 36 3.02 11.36 -0.63
N ILE A 37 2.98 11.69 0.65
CA ILE A 37 1.80 11.57 1.51
C ILE A 37 1.32 12.97 1.87
N LYS A 38 0.11 13.30 1.43
CA LYS A 38 -0.51 14.61 1.68
C LYS A 38 -1.16 14.67 3.07
N PRO A 39 -1.32 15.88 3.66
CA PRO A 39 -1.95 16.07 4.96
C PRO A 39 -3.27 15.33 5.18
N GLN A 40 -4.16 15.40 4.20
CA GLN A 40 -5.45 14.73 4.24
C GLN A 40 -5.38 13.20 4.32
N MET A 41 -4.23 12.60 4.03
CA MET A 41 -4.05 11.14 4.08
C MET A 41 -3.62 10.65 5.46
N TYR A 42 -2.82 11.45 6.18
CA TYR A 42 -2.28 11.07 7.49
C TYR A 42 -3.03 11.69 8.68
N LEU A 43 -3.88 12.68 8.42
CA LEU A 43 -4.80 13.23 9.41
C LEU A 43 -6.16 12.56 9.26
N PHE A 44 -6.75 12.17 10.38
CA PHE A 44 -8.14 11.74 10.44
C PHE A 44 -8.95 12.73 11.26
N GLN A 45 -10.17 12.99 10.81
CA GLN A 45 -11.07 13.93 11.46
C GLN A 45 -11.90 13.21 12.53
N ILE A 46 -11.92 13.77 13.73
CA ILE A 46 -12.89 13.47 14.77
C ILE A 46 -13.87 14.64 14.76
N VAL A 47 -15.13 14.36 14.44
CA VAL A 47 -16.21 15.36 14.45
C VAL A 47 -16.96 15.22 15.78
N PRO A 48 -16.82 16.18 16.71
CA PRO A 48 -17.63 16.23 17.92
C PRO A 48 -19.11 16.43 17.56
N HIS A 49 -20.01 15.98 18.43
CA HIS A 49 -21.46 16.09 18.26
C HIS A 49 -21.97 17.52 18.03
N ASP A 50 -21.19 18.49 18.45
CA ASP A 50 -21.44 19.93 18.48
C ASP A 50 -21.11 20.64 17.15
N LEU A 51 -20.66 19.92 16.10
CA LEU A 51 -20.61 20.28 14.67
C LEU A 51 -19.87 21.59 14.27
N VAL A 52 -19.39 22.39 15.22
CA VAL A 52 -18.74 23.68 14.97
C VAL A 52 -17.23 23.56 14.82
N ASN A 53 -16.62 22.53 15.41
CA ASN A 53 -15.17 22.35 15.44
C ASN A 53 -14.78 21.00 14.84
N ALA A 54 -13.81 21.00 13.93
CA ALA A 54 -13.19 19.77 13.46
C ALA A 54 -11.89 19.52 14.24
N ILE A 55 -11.79 18.37 14.91
CA ILE A 55 -10.54 17.95 15.54
C ILE A 55 -9.81 17.05 14.55
N TRP A 56 -8.63 17.46 14.11
CA TRP A 56 -7.79 16.66 13.22
C TRP A 56 -6.70 15.98 14.03
N CYS A 57 -6.55 14.67 13.87
CA CYS A 57 -5.59 13.88 14.63
C CYS A 57 -4.66 13.08 13.71
N ILE A 58 -3.42 12.89 14.15
CA ILE A 58 -2.44 11.94 13.58
C ILE A 58 -2.08 10.89 14.64
N ALA A 59 -1.97 9.64 14.21
CA ALA A 59 -1.59 8.52 15.06
C ALA A 59 -0.13 8.10 14.81
N PHE A 60 0.64 7.97 15.89
CA PHE A 60 1.99 7.45 15.86
C PHE A 60 2.08 6.11 16.61
N ARG A 61 2.57 5.08 15.91
CA ARG A 61 2.97 3.82 16.53
C ARG A 61 4.48 3.74 16.57
N ARG A 62 5.07 3.97 17.75
CA ARG A 62 6.48 3.66 17.99
C ARG A 62 6.66 2.14 17.90
N VAL A 63 7.52 1.71 17.00
CA VAL A 63 7.95 0.31 16.88
C VAL A 63 9.26 0.19 17.65
N ALA A 64 9.32 -0.72 18.63
CA ALA A 64 10.51 -0.89 19.48
C ALA A 64 11.75 -1.33 18.68
N SER A 65 11.54 -2.03 17.56
CA SER A 65 12.59 -2.42 16.62
C SER A 65 12.81 -1.33 15.58
N ARG A 66 14.02 -0.76 15.54
CA ARG A 66 14.44 0.20 14.50
C ARG A 66 14.52 -0.40 13.09
N ARG A 67 14.35 -1.73 12.95
CA ARG A 67 14.49 -2.44 11.67
C ARG A 67 13.22 -2.50 10.85
N ILE A 68 12.06 -2.21 11.45
CA ILE A 68 10.76 -2.35 10.78
C ILE A 68 10.05 -0.99 10.79
N LYS A 69 9.80 -0.46 9.59
CA LYS A 69 8.91 0.68 9.37
C LYS A 69 7.58 0.15 8.88
N ILE A 70 6.50 0.53 9.55
CA ILE A 70 5.16 0.04 9.20
C ILE A 70 4.46 1.18 8.50
N ILE A 71 4.20 0.95 7.22
CA ILE A 71 3.52 1.86 6.32
C ILE A 71 2.10 1.30 6.16
N GLY A 72 1.16 1.88 6.89
CA GLY A 72 -0.23 1.42 6.96
C GLY A 72 -1.15 2.16 5.99
N GLU A 73 -2.45 2.15 6.31
CA GLU A 73 -3.54 2.72 5.49
C GLU A 73 -3.29 4.15 5.00
N VAL A 74 -2.64 4.99 5.81
CA VAL A 74 -2.27 6.37 5.47
C VAL A 74 -1.50 6.47 4.14
N ALA A 75 -0.61 5.53 3.86
CA ALA A 75 0.15 5.51 2.61
C ALA A 75 -0.56 4.72 1.50
N LEU A 76 -1.59 3.96 1.83
CA LEU A 76 -2.38 3.18 0.88
C LEU A 76 -3.52 4.00 0.25
N ARG A 77 -4.00 5.02 0.97
CA ARG A 77 -5.09 5.89 0.51
C ARG A 77 -4.74 6.60 -0.80
N ASP A 78 -5.70 6.61 -1.73
CA ASP A 78 -5.63 7.19 -3.08
C ASP A 78 -4.46 6.69 -3.93
N LYS A 79 -4.02 5.45 -3.66
CA LYS A 79 -2.96 4.79 -4.42
C LYS A 79 -3.35 3.37 -4.78
N MET A 80 -3.10 3.00 -6.04
CA MET A 80 -3.20 1.62 -6.49
C MET A 80 -1.85 0.95 -6.30
N PHE A 81 -1.80 -0.08 -5.45
CA PHE A 81 -0.59 -0.88 -5.23
C PHE A 81 -0.57 -2.11 -6.13
N VAL A 82 0.57 -2.34 -6.76
CA VAL A 82 0.82 -3.51 -7.61
C VAL A 82 1.90 -4.35 -6.95
N TYR A 83 1.57 -5.62 -6.72
CA TYR A 83 2.48 -6.63 -6.22
C TYR A 83 2.91 -7.52 -7.38
N ASP A 84 4.11 -7.31 -7.89
CA ASP A 84 4.69 -8.13 -8.93
C ASP A 84 5.47 -9.27 -8.26
N LEU A 85 4.76 -10.38 -8.05
CA LEU A 85 5.29 -11.56 -7.35
C LEU A 85 6.40 -12.26 -8.15
N ASP A 86 6.32 -12.22 -9.48
CA ASP A 86 7.30 -12.86 -10.37
C ASP A 86 8.67 -12.15 -10.27
N HIS A 87 8.65 -10.81 -10.16
CA HIS A 87 9.87 -10.00 -10.04
C HIS A 87 10.16 -9.50 -8.62
N GLN A 88 9.41 -9.97 -7.62
CA GLN A 88 9.56 -9.62 -6.20
C GLN A 88 9.63 -8.11 -5.93
N ARG A 89 8.81 -7.32 -6.63
CA ARG A 89 8.79 -5.86 -6.52
C ARG A 89 7.39 -5.35 -6.21
N ILE A 90 7.38 -4.18 -5.60
CA ILE A 90 6.17 -3.43 -5.29
C ILE A 90 6.19 -2.12 -6.07
N GLY A 91 5.05 -1.77 -6.65
CA GLY A 91 4.82 -0.48 -7.30
C GLY A 91 3.55 0.17 -6.80
N TRP A 92 3.43 1.46 -7.02
CA TRP A 92 2.20 2.21 -6.76
C TRP A 92 2.02 3.33 -7.77
N ALA A 93 0.77 3.74 -7.96
CA ALA A 93 0.39 4.93 -8.72
C ALA A 93 -0.76 5.63 -8.02
N GLU A 94 -0.88 6.96 -8.19
CA GLU A 94 -2.06 7.68 -7.70
C GLU A 94 -3.32 7.14 -8.37
N TYR A 95 -4.36 6.90 -7.59
CA TYR A 95 -5.63 6.36 -8.07
C TYR A 95 -6.79 7.13 -7.46
N ASN A 96 -7.69 7.61 -8.31
CA ASN A 96 -8.92 8.24 -7.86
C ASN A 96 -9.93 7.15 -7.47
N CYS A 97 -10.09 6.91 -6.16
CA CYS A 97 -11.01 5.92 -5.62
C CYS A 97 -12.50 6.21 -5.87
N SER A 98 -12.86 7.38 -6.40
CA SER A 98 -14.21 7.66 -6.91
C SER A 98 -14.46 7.03 -8.29
N LEU A 99 -13.41 6.56 -8.97
CA LEU A 99 -13.52 5.84 -10.23
C LEU A 99 -13.73 4.35 -9.96
N ASP A 100 -14.74 3.78 -10.61
CA ASP A 100 -15.02 2.35 -10.57
C ASP A 100 -13.86 1.59 -11.24
N VAL A 101 -13.24 0.65 -10.51
CA VAL A 101 -12.14 -0.20 -11.00
C VAL A 101 -12.55 -0.98 -12.24
N THR A 102 -13.86 -1.21 -12.40
CA THR A 102 -14.46 -1.95 -13.51
C THR A 102 -14.51 -1.14 -14.81
N ARG A 103 -14.44 0.20 -14.74
CA ARG A 103 -14.41 1.08 -15.90
C ARG A 103 -13.00 1.62 -16.07
N GLY A 104 -12.09 0.70 -16.37
CA GLY A 104 -10.75 1.05 -16.85
C GLY A 104 -10.91 2.04 -18.01
N ASP A 105 -10.48 3.26 -17.74
CA ASP A 105 -10.43 4.33 -18.72
C ASP A 105 -9.72 3.79 -19.97
N GLN A 106 -10.29 4.04 -21.14
CA GLN A 106 -9.71 3.66 -22.44
C GLN A 106 -8.44 4.48 -22.78
N ASN A 107 -7.80 5.07 -21.76
CA ASN A 107 -6.50 5.70 -21.80
C ASN A 107 -5.45 4.72 -21.26
N ASN A 108 -5.09 3.76 -22.12
CA ASN A 108 -3.75 3.20 -22.42
C ASN A 108 -2.67 3.00 -21.32
N ASN A 109 -2.96 3.06 -20.02
CA ASN A 109 -1.89 3.14 -19.01
C ASN A 109 -2.05 2.16 -17.85
N ILE A 110 -3.20 1.49 -17.69
CA ILE A 110 -3.44 0.57 -16.57
C ILE A 110 -3.80 -0.80 -17.16
N ILE A 111 -2.77 -1.62 -17.35
CA ILE A 111 -2.94 -3.03 -17.71
C ILE A 111 -3.44 -3.75 -16.46
N ASN A 112 -4.77 -3.90 -16.37
CA ASN A 112 -5.38 -4.78 -15.40
C ASN A 112 -4.96 -6.22 -15.70
N THR A 113 -4.35 -6.85 -14.69
CA THR A 113 -3.85 -8.22 -14.71
C THR A 113 -4.97 -9.21 -15.10
N ARG A 114 -4.85 -9.77 -16.32
CA ARG A 114 -5.33 -11.07 -16.78
C ARG A 114 -6.84 -11.38 -16.61
N GLN A 115 -7.68 -10.87 -17.52
CA GLN A 115 -8.84 -11.65 -17.97
C GLN A 115 -8.35 -12.82 -18.83
N SER A 116 -8.12 -13.98 -18.21
CA SER A 116 -7.89 -15.23 -18.94
C SER A 116 -9.22 -15.87 -19.32
N ARG A 117 -9.83 -15.41 -20.41
CA ARG A 117 -10.79 -16.24 -21.17
C ARG A 117 -9.96 -17.27 -21.94
N GLY A 118 -9.81 -18.47 -21.38
CA GLY A 118 -9.14 -19.58 -22.04
C GLY A 118 -9.83 -20.89 -21.70
N ASN A 119 -10.42 -21.53 -22.71
CA ASN A 119 -10.98 -22.87 -22.62
C ASN A 119 -9.92 -23.85 -22.08
N SER A 120 -10.22 -24.51 -20.96
CA SER A 120 -9.37 -25.54 -20.38
C SER A 120 -9.43 -26.83 -21.22
N THR A 121 -8.43 -27.04 -22.07
CA THR A 121 -8.00 -28.40 -22.45
C THR A 121 -6.91 -28.86 -21.48
N LYS A 122 -7.13 -30.02 -20.86
CA LYS A 122 -6.20 -30.72 -19.95
C LYS A 122 -4.81 -30.93 -20.58
N GLY A 123 -3.74 -30.75 -19.81
CA GLY A 123 -2.39 -31.18 -20.22
C GLY A 123 -1.26 -30.83 -19.25
N GLY A 124 -0.98 -31.73 -18.30
CA GLY A 124 0.33 -32.09 -17.71
C GLY A 124 1.36 -31.03 -17.28
N ASN A 125 1.72 -31.01 -15.99
CA ASN A 125 3.07 -30.64 -15.50
C ASN A 125 3.37 -31.14 -14.07
N GLY A 126 3.19 -32.44 -13.82
CA GLY A 126 3.55 -33.08 -12.54
C GLY A 126 5.05 -33.37 -12.36
N SER A 127 5.87 -33.19 -13.41
CA SER A 127 7.29 -33.61 -13.42
C SER A 127 8.25 -32.62 -12.76
N ARG A 128 7.94 -31.31 -12.77
CA ARG A 128 8.85 -30.27 -12.24
C ARG A 128 8.89 -30.21 -10.71
N LEU A 129 7.77 -30.49 -10.04
CA LEU A 129 7.69 -30.47 -8.57
C LEU A 129 8.45 -31.65 -7.93
N LEU A 130 8.40 -32.82 -8.56
CA LEU A 130 9.16 -34.00 -8.13
C LEU A 130 10.68 -33.75 -8.20
N GLN A 131 11.14 -33.06 -9.24
CA GLN A 131 12.56 -32.71 -9.38
C GLN A 131 13.04 -31.75 -8.30
N VAL A 132 12.26 -30.72 -7.94
CA VAL A 132 12.62 -29.77 -6.89
C VAL A 132 12.65 -30.44 -5.51
N ALA A 133 11.69 -31.32 -5.21
CA ALA A 133 11.62 -32.03 -3.94
C ALA A 133 12.84 -32.95 -3.71
N LEU A 134 13.30 -33.66 -4.75
CA LEU A 134 14.49 -34.52 -4.70
C LEU A 134 15.78 -33.74 -4.40
N MET A 135 15.94 -32.55 -5.01
CA MET A 135 17.11 -31.69 -4.79
C MET A 135 17.18 -31.18 -3.35
N ILE A 136 16.05 -30.78 -2.77
CA ILE A 136 15.98 -30.31 -1.38
C ILE A 136 16.33 -31.45 -0.42
N HIS A 137 15.83 -32.66 -0.67
CA HIS A 137 16.10 -33.82 0.19
C HIS A 137 17.59 -34.20 0.20
N LEU A 138 18.25 -34.18 -0.96
CA LEU A 138 19.69 -34.48 -1.07
C LEU A 138 20.55 -33.42 -0.36
N LEU A 139 20.18 -32.14 -0.46
CA LEU A 139 20.86 -31.03 0.21
C LEU A 139 20.75 -31.12 1.74
N LEU A 140 19.57 -31.50 2.25
CA LEU A 140 19.38 -31.71 3.68
C LEU A 140 20.21 -32.91 4.17
N HIS A 141 20.21 -34.03 3.45
CA HIS A 141 21.07 -35.17 3.81
C HIS A 141 22.56 -34.81 3.87
N PHE A 142 23.06 -34.02 2.92
CA PHE A 142 24.46 -33.57 2.92
C PHE A 142 24.79 -32.67 4.13
N MET A 143 23.85 -31.83 4.57
CA MET A 143 24.05 -30.89 5.68
C MET A 143 23.97 -31.55 7.07
N PHE A 144 23.32 -32.71 7.19
CA PHE A 144 23.11 -33.41 8.47
C PHE A 144 23.93 -34.70 8.64
N SER A 145 24.75 -35.07 7.65
CA SER A 145 25.64 -36.25 7.70
C SER A 145 27.11 -35.91 8.00
N HIS A 146 27.41 -34.73 8.55
CA HIS A 146 28.76 -34.41 9.05
C HIS A 146 28.77 -34.06 10.54
#